data_AF-A0A9W4S6U5-F1
#
_entry.id   AF-A0A9W4S6U5-F1
#
_cell.length_a   1.000
_cell.length_b   1.000
_cell.length_c   1.000
_cell.angle_alpha   90.00
_cell.angle_beta   90.00
_cell.angle_gamma   90.00
#
_symmetry.space_group_name_H-M   'P 1'
#
loop_
_entity.id
_entity.type
_entity.pdbx_description
1 polymer ?
#
loop_
_entity_poly.entity_id
_entity_poly.type
_entity_poly.pdbx_seq_one_letter_code
_entity_poly.pdbx_strand_id
1 'polypeptide(L)'
;QTQAQAAPSPPPPPPESESDDASLEIADGATCRRKACSATYRKGSSRDAESCVHHPGVPIFHEGSKGYSCCKRRVLEFDQFMKIEGCKTKTRHLFIGSGKKKGAAADGGEEKLDTVRNDFYQTPSTVIASFFLKKIVKDSAKIEFKSQSIALDLPTSDSPPKRYTAEVPLFAPIDAEKSTFKVLGTKLEVTLAKAGGESWPVLRSDDRLTGEILQIGKAGRLQ
;
A
#
# COMPACT_ATOMS: atom_id res chain seq x y z
N GLN A 1 32.10 0.04 23.03
CA GLN A 1 31.97 -0.01 21.56
C GLN A 1 30.57 -0.53 21.27
N THR A 2 29.64 0.36 20.91
CA THR A 2 28.22 0.04 20.72
C THR A 2 28.00 -0.35 19.26
N GLN A 3 27.63 -1.61 19.00
CA GLN A 3 27.28 -2.07 17.66
C GLN A 3 25.85 -1.63 17.32
N ALA A 4 25.71 -0.87 16.24
CA ALA A 4 24.42 -0.52 15.65
C ALA A 4 23.77 -1.77 15.04
N GLN A 5 22.61 -2.18 15.55
CA GLN A 5 21.83 -3.29 15.00
C GLN A 5 20.83 -2.76 13.95
N ALA A 6 20.95 -3.29 12.74
CA ALA A 6 20.15 -2.93 11.58
C ALA A 6 18.69 -3.33 11.74
N ALA A 7 17.78 -2.44 11.29
CA ALA A 7 16.35 -2.69 11.25
C ALA A 7 15.99 -3.89 10.33
N PRO A 8 14.98 -4.72 10.69
CA PRO A 8 14.55 -5.84 9.86
C PRO A 8 13.87 -5.34 8.58
N SER A 9 14.31 -5.88 7.44
CA SER A 9 13.76 -5.58 6.12
C SER A 9 12.32 -6.10 5.96
N PRO A 10 11.44 -5.39 5.23
CA PRO A 10 10.08 -5.86 4.94
C PRO A 10 10.11 -7.18 4.14
N PRO A 11 9.07 -8.03 4.27
CA PRO A 11 9.00 -9.29 3.56
C PRO A 11 9.04 -9.07 2.04
N PRO A 12 9.69 -9.99 1.28
CA PRO A 12 9.77 -9.86 -0.17
C PRO A 12 8.37 -9.91 -0.78
N PRO A 13 8.06 -9.04 -1.76
CA PRO A 13 6.82 -9.14 -2.51
C PRO A 13 6.74 -10.49 -3.24
N PRO A 14 5.52 -11.03 -3.45
CA PRO A 14 5.33 -12.28 -4.17
C PRO A 14 5.94 -12.21 -5.57
N PRO A 15 6.44 -13.34 -6.12
CA PRO A 15 7.11 -13.36 -7.41
C PRO A 15 6.17 -12.86 -8.50
N GLU A 16 6.50 -11.71 -9.10
CA GLU A 16 5.85 -11.23 -10.31
C GLU A 16 6.12 -12.22 -11.45
N SER A 17 5.06 -12.67 -12.11
CA SER A 17 5.12 -13.73 -13.11
C SER A 17 6.12 -13.42 -14.22
N GLU A 18 6.90 -14.45 -14.57
CA GLU A 18 8.15 -14.27 -15.31
C GLU A 18 8.04 -14.15 -16.84
N SER A 19 6.84 -14.19 -17.41
CA SER A 19 6.64 -14.09 -18.87
C SER A 19 5.28 -13.52 -19.25
N ASP A 20 5.20 -12.92 -20.44
CA ASP A 20 3.94 -12.57 -21.08
C ASP A 20 3.15 -13.86 -21.41
N ASP A 21 1.84 -13.82 -21.18
CA ASP A 21 0.94 -14.90 -21.59
C ASP A 21 0.91 -14.99 -23.13
N ALA A 22 1.23 -16.16 -23.67
CA ALA A 22 1.32 -16.37 -25.12
C ALA A 22 -0.04 -16.28 -25.83
N SER A 23 -1.14 -16.20 -25.08
CA SER A 23 -2.52 -16.16 -25.59
C SER A 23 -3.03 -14.74 -25.84
N LEU A 24 -2.26 -13.71 -25.47
CA LEU A 24 -2.67 -12.30 -25.59
C LEU A 24 -1.84 -11.58 -26.66
N GLU A 25 -2.53 -10.99 -27.63
CA GLU A 25 -1.90 -10.17 -28.67
C GLU A 25 -1.31 -8.90 -28.05
N ILE A 26 -0.01 -8.67 -28.26
CA ILE A 26 0.65 -7.44 -27.81
C ILE A 26 0.20 -6.30 -28.74
N ALA A 27 -0.41 -5.27 -28.17
CA ALA A 27 -0.78 -4.07 -28.92
C ALA A 27 0.46 -3.40 -29.55
N ASP A 28 0.31 -2.90 -30.77
CA ASP A 28 1.33 -2.08 -31.43
C ASP A 28 1.60 -0.82 -30.59
N GLY A 29 2.86 -0.57 -30.26
CA GLY A 29 3.24 0.52 -29.35
C GLY A 29 3.21 0.18 -27.86
N ALA A 30 3.02 -1.08 -27.47
CA ALA A 30 3.09 -1.46 -26.05
C ALA A 30 4.50 -1.25 -25.48
N THR A 31 4.63 -0.47 -24.42
CA THR A 31 5.91 -0.25 -23.72
C THR A 31 6.16 -1.32 -22.67
N CYS A 32 7.43 -1.72 -22.51
CA CYS A 32 7.85 -2.66 -21.49
C CYS A 32 7.46 -2.14 -20.09
N ARG A 33 6.79 -2.98 -19.30
CA ARG A 33 6.34 -2.64 -17.94
C ARG A 33 7.43 -2.80 -16.89
N ARG A 34 8.62 -3.29 -17.26
CA ARG A 34 9.73 -3.45 -16.31
C ARG A 34 10.40 -2.11 -16.03
N LYS A 35 10.73 -1.87 -14.76
CA LYS A 35 11.30 -0.59 -14.29
C LYS A 35 12.62 -0.28 -15.00
N ALA A 36 12.77 0.96 -15.47
CA ALA A 36 13.89 1.46 -16.27
C ALA A 36 14.01 0.88 -17.71
N CYS A 37 13.06 0.05 -18.17
CA CYS A 37 13.01 -0.39 -19.55
C CYS A 37 11.99 0.44 -20.34
N SER A 38 12.45 1.16 -21.37
CA SER A 38 11.61 1.99 -22.25
C SER A 38 11.37 1.36 -23.63
N ALA A 39 11.68 0.07 -23.78
CA ALA A 39 11.49 -0.64 -25.05
C ALA A 39 10.00 -0.67 -25.43
N THR A 40 9.71 -0.45 -26.70
CA THR A 40 8.35 -0.42 -27.24
C THR A 40 8.20 -1.52 -28.28
N TYR A 41 7.12 -2.29 -28.18
CA TYR A 41 6.79 -3.35 -29.12
C TYR A 41 6.25 -2.78 -30.42
N ARG A 42 6.74 -3.29 -31.56
CA ARG A 42 6.19 -3.02 -32.89
C ARG A 42 5.63 -4.31 -33.47
N LYS A 43 4.37 -4.27 -33.90
CA LYS A 43 3.64 -5.40 -34.48
C LYS A 43 4.40 -5.95 -35.68
N GLY A 44 4.69 -7.26 -35.66
CA GLY A 44 5.46 -7.96 -36.69
C GLY A 44 6.97 -8.02 -36.45
N SER A 45 7.48 -7.45 -35.36
CA SER A 45 8.90 -7.61 -34.98
C SER A 45 9.15 -8.97 -34.32
N SER A 46 10.23 -9.65 -34.70
CA SER A 46 10.67 -10.89 -34.05
C SER A 46 11.10 -10.61 -32.61
N ARG A 47 10.63 -11.44 -31.66
CA ARG A 47 10.87 -11.29 -30.21
C ARG A 47 12.03 -12.15 -29.69
N ASP A 48 12.64 -12.97 -30.56
CA ASP A 48 13.67 -13.95 -30.18
C ASP A 48 15.03 -13.34 -29.81
N ALA A 49 15.29 -12.09 -30.23
CA ALA A 49 16.56 -11.38 -29.95
C ALA A 49 16.40 -10.18 -29.00
N GLU A 50 15.27 -10.06 -28.31
CA GLU A 50 15.01 -8.94 -27.40
C GLU A 50 15.89 -9.03 -26.12
N SER A 51 16.34 -7.90 -25.59
CA SER A 51 17.01 -7.86 -24.29
C SER A 51 16.48 -6.72 -23.43
N CYS A 52 15.92 -7.08 -22.29
CA CYS A 52 15.25 -6.20 -21.35
C CYS A 52 16.17 -5.88 -20.17
N VAL A 53 16.83 -4.72 -20.23
CA VAL A 53 17.58 -4.15 -19.12
C VAL A 53 16.63 -3.44 -18.16
N HIS A 54 16.54 -3.89 -16.91
CA HIS A 54 15.59 -3.37 -15.92
C HIS A 54 16.09 -3.52 -14.48
N HIS A 55 15.43 -2.85 -13.54
CA HIS A 55 15.61 -3.09 -12.12
C HIS A 55 14.54 -4.08 -11.60
N PRO A 56 14.91 -5.29 -11.12
CA PRO A 56 13.99 -6.18 -10.42
C PRO A 56 13.68 -5.68 -8.99
N GLY A 57 14.41 -4.68 -8.51
CA GLY A 57 14.26 -4.13 -7.16
C GLY A 57 13.10 -3.15 -7.03
N VAL A 58 12.76 -2.83 -5.78
CA VAL A 58 11.84 -1.74 -5.45
C VAL A 58 12.61 -0.42 -5.33
N PRO A 59 12.01 0.72 -5.72
CA PRO A 59 12.57 2.03 -5.36
C PRO A 59 12.74 2.14 -3.84
N ILE A 60 13.92 2.58 -3.41
CA ILE A 60 14.25 2.87 -2.02
C ILE A 60 14.59 4.36 -1.92
N PHE A 61 13.94 5.04 -0.99
CA PHE A 61 14.24 6.43 -0.64
C PHE A 61 14.64 6.46 0.85
N HIS A 62 15.94 6.62 1.13
CA HIS A 62 16.47 6.64 2.49
C HIS A 62 17.60 7.68 2.60
N GLU A 63 17.60 8.48 3.66
CA GLU A 63 18.62 9.51 3.93
C GLU A 63 18.82 10.51 2.78
N GLY A 64 17.74 10.92 2.11
CA GLY A 64 17.80 11.83 0.96
C GLY A 64 18.30 11.19 -0.35
N SER A 65 18.88 9.99 -0.27
CA SER A 65 19.30 9.19 -1.42
C SER A 65 18.16 8.35 -1.99
N LYS A 66 18.12 8.25 -3.32
CA LYS A 66 17.10 7.54 -4.11
C LYS A 66 17.80 6.47 -4.93
N GLY A 67 17.27 5.26 -4.95
CA GLY A 67 17.88 4.15 -5.71
C GLY A 67 16.94 2.95 -5.80
N TYR A 68 17.45 1.83 -6.30
CA TYR A 68 16.70 0.57 -6.37
C TYR A 68 17.34 -0.47 -5.44
N SER A 69 16.52 -1.30 -4.80
CA SER A 69 17.01 -2.38 -3.93
C SER A 69 17.92 -3.40 -4.64
N CYS A 70 17.88 -3.49 -5.97
CA CYS A 70 18.69 -4.44 -6.74
C CYS A 70 20.15 -4.01 -6.93
N CYS A 71 20.49 -2.74 -6.74
CA CYS A 71 21.80 -2.21 -7.10
C CYS A 71 22.25 -1.11 -6.15
N LYS A 72 23.56 -0.94 -6.01
CA LYS A 72 24.13 0.06 -5.09
C LYS A 72 24.06 1.50 -5.61
N ARG A 73 23.63 1.71 -6.87
CA ARG A 73 23.52 3.06 -7.47
C ARG A 73 22.43 3.86 -6.75
N ARG A 74 22.85 4.97 -6.17
CA ARG A 74 21.99 5.93 -5.46
C ARG A 74 22.27 7.32 -5.98
N VAL A 75 21.25 8.15 -6.04
CA VAL A 75 21.30 9.53 -6.51
C VAL A 75 20.55 10.41 -5.53
N LEU A 76 20.93 11.68 -5.43
CA LEU A 76 20.28 12.62 -4.51
C LEU A 76 19.07 13.29 -5.18
N GLU A 77 19.18 13.57 -6.48
CA GLU A 77 18.14 14.22 -7.27
C GLU A 77 17.13 13.24 -7.88
N PHE A 78 15.87 13.66 -7.97
CA PHE A 78 14.79 12.82 -8.50
C PHE A 78 14.91 12.58 -10.01
N ASP A 79 15.28 13.60 -10.79
CA ASP A 79 15.45 13.45 -12.24
C ASP A 79 16.59 12.49 -12.60
N GLN A 80 17.64 12.46 -11.79
CA GLN A 80 18.70 11.47 -11.93
C GLN A 80 18.21 10.06 -11.60
N PHE A 81 17.26 9.92 -10.67
CA PHE A 81 16.68 8.62 -10.29
C PHE A 81 15.86 8.03 -11.45
N MET A 82 15.10 8.86 -12.15
CA MET A 82 14.36 8.47 -13.36
C MET A 82 15.27 8.02 -14.50
N LYS A 83 16.52 8.51 -14.53
CA LYS A 83 17.54 8.17 -15.52
C LYS A 83 18.44 6.99 -15.14
N ILE A 84 18.20 6.33 -13.99
CA ILE A 84 19.00 5.16 -13.62
C ILE A 84 18.66 4.02 -14.58
N GLU A 85 19.67 3.58 -15.33
CA GLU A 85 19.58 2.43 -16.22
C GLU A 85 19.45 1.12 -15.44
N GLY A 86 18.67 0.18 -15.99
CA GLY A 86 18.40 -1.09 -15.35
C GLY A 86 19.65 -1.87 -14.95
N CYS A 87 19.60 -2.52 -13.79
CA CYS A 87 20.73 -3.27 -13.22
C CYS A 87 20.81 -4.73 -13.72
N LYS A 88 19.76 -5.27 -14.37
CA LYS A 88 19.66 -6.67 -14.77
C LYS A 88 19.07 -6.83 -16.18
N THR A 89 19.67 -7.69 -16.99
CA THR A 89 19.18 -8.01 -18.34
C THR A 89 18.41 -9.33 -18.33
N LYS A 90 17.24 -9.37 -18.98
CA LYS A 90 16.48 -10.59 -19.30
C LYS A 90 16.26 -10.69 -20.81
N THR A 91 16.07 -11.89 -21.35
CA THR A 91 15.95 -12.17 -22.79
C THR A 91 14.59 -11.81 -23.40
N ARG A 92 13.59 -11.41 -22.60
CA ARG A 92 12.29 -10.94 -23.12
C ARG A 92 11.79 -9.75 -22.31
N HIS A 93 11.22 -8.77 -23.01
CA HIS A 93 10.46 -7.67 -22.40
C HIS A 93 9.13 -8.19 -21.85
N LEU A 94 8.52 -7.42 -20.94
CA LEU A 94 7.21 -7.70 -20.36
C LEU A 94 6.24 -6.62 -20.82
N PHE A 95 5.44 -6.89 -21.85
CA PHE A 95 4.52 -5.89 -22.43
C PHE A 95 3.11 -6.00 -21.84
N ILE A 96 2.67 -7.23 -21.55
CA ILE A 96 1.33 -7.56 -21.08
C ILE A 96 1.35 -7.90 -19.59
N GLY A 97 2.39 -8.61 -19.13
CA GLY A 97 2.42 -9.18 -17.78
C GLY A 97 1.36 -10.27 -17.56
N SER A 98 1.53 -11.13 -16.55
CA SER A 98 0.40 -11.90 -16.03
C SER A 98 -0.71 -10.92 -15.64
N GLY A 99 -1.96 -11.21 -15.99
CA GLY A 99 -3.14 -10.36 -15.85
C GLY A 99 -3.50 -9.78 -14.47
N LYS A 100 -2.58 -9.68 -13.50
CA LYS A 100 -2.66 -8.68 -12.42
C LYS A 100 -2.20 -7.32 -12.97
N LYS A 101 -3.05 -6.74 -13.82
CA LYS A 101 -3.10 -5.29 -13.99
C LYS A 101 -3.18 -4.69 -12.59
N LYS A 102 -2.19 -3.90 -12.18
CA LYS A 102 -2.44 -2.79 -11.26
C LYS A 102 -3.54 -1.96 -11.90
N GLY A 103 -4.78 -2.16 -11.45
CA GLY A 103 -5.97 -1.36 -11.70
C GLY A 103 -6.11 -0.76 -13.09
N ALA A 104 -6.00 -1.55 -14.17
CA ALA A 104 -6.47 -1.03 -15.45
C ALA A 104 -7.98 -1.18 -15.49
N ALA A 105 -8.62 -0.04 -15.30
CA ALA A 105 -9.97 0.28 -15.72
C ALA A 105 -10.38 -0.55 -16.95
N ALA A 106 -11.36 -1.41 -16.73
CA ALA A 106 -12.36 -1.66 -17.73
C ALA A 106 -13.35 -0.51 -17.61
N ASP A 107 -13.48 0.26 -18.69
CA ASP A 107 -14.73 0.85 -19.18
C ASP A 107 -15.79 1.13 -18.09
N GLY A 108 -15.82 2.36 -17.56
CA GLY A 108 -16.89 2.86 -16.69
C GLY A 108 -17.03 2.22 -15.30
N GLY A 109 -16.19 1.25 -14.93
CA GLY A 109 -16.29 0.52 -13.67
C GLY A 109 -15.57 1.17 -12.48
N GLU A 110 -16.22 1.11 -11.32
CA GLU A 110 -15.70 1.51 -10.01
C GLU A 110 -14.31 0.89 -9.69
N GLU A 111 -13.31 1.72 -9.39
CA GLU A 111 -11.94 1.31 -9.01
C GLU A 111 -11.92 0.85 -7.54
N LYS A 112 -11.73 -0.45 -7.31
CA LYS A 112 -11.58 -0.99 -5.95
C LYS A 112 -10.19 -0.71 -5.38
N LEU A 113 -10.16 -0.16 -4.17
CA LEU A 113 -8.94 0.05 -3.41
C LEU A 113 -8.71 -1.12 -2.45
N ASP A 114 -7.56 -1.80 -2.56
CA ASP A 114 -7.19 -2.89 -1.65
C ASP A 114 -6.70 -2.36 -0.28
N THR A 115 -6.10 -1.17 -0.24
CA THR A 115 -5.53 -0.58 0.98
C THR A 115 -5.81 0.92 1.05
N VAL A 116 -6.05 1.41 2.26
CA VAL A 116 -6.16 2.83 2.56
C VAL A 116 -5.16 3.16 3.65
N ARG A 117 -4.35 4.19 3.42
CA ARG A 117 -3.45 4.73 4.44
C ARG A 117 -4.28 5.12 5.65
N ASN A 118 -3.86 4.68 6.82
CA ASN A 118 -4.46 5.08 8.07
C ASN A 118 -3.39 5.58 9.05
N ASP A 119 -3.84 6.37 10.02
CA ASP A 119 -3.10 6.68 11.24
C ASP A 119 -4.06 6.56 12.42
N PHE A 120 -3.51 6.44 13.63
CA PHE A 120 -4.32 6.54 14.83
C PHE A 120 -3.51 7.15 15.96
N TYR A 121 -4.24 7.75 16.89
CA TYR A 121 -3.74 8.08 18.21
C TYR A 121 -4.75 7.60 19.24
N GLN A 122 -4.38 7.63 20.52
CA GLN A 122 -5.24 7.12 21.57
C GLN A 122 -5.15 7.97 22.83
N THR A 123 -6.24 7.95 23.57
CA THR A 123 -6.33 8.38 24.97
C THR A 123 -6.43 7.13 25.86
N PRO A 124 -6.48 7.27 27.19
CA PRO A 124 -6.70 6.13 28.08
C PRO A 124 -8.00 5.36 27.77
N SER A 125 -9.05 6.03 27.25
CA SER A 125 -10.38 5.45 27.06
C SER A 125 -10.80 5.31 25.59
N THR A 126 -10.12 5.95 24.64
CA THR A 126 -10.55 5.97 23.24
C THR A 126 -9.38 5.81 22.28
N VAL A 127 -9.62 5.20 21.12
CA VAL A 127 -8.71 5.18 19.97
C VAL A 127 -9.36 6.00 18.86
N ILE A 128 -8.63 6.98 18.34
CA ILE A 128 -9.09 7.81 17.23
C ILE A 128 -8.26 7.42 16.02
N ALA A 129 -8.89 6.80 15.03
CA ALA A 129 -8.24 6.38 13.79
C ALA A 129 -8.73 7.21 12.60
N SER A 130 -7.80 7.62 11.75
CA SER A 130 -8.06 8.36 10.52
C SER A 130 -7.74 7.48 9.32
N PHE A 131 -8.71 7.24 8.45
CA PHE A 131 -8.54 6.60 7.15
C PHE A 131 -8.49 7.68 6.06
N PHE A 132 -7.34 7.84 5.41
CA PHE A 132 -7.12 8.89 4.41
C PHE A 132 -7.69 8.51 3.06
N LEU A 133 -8.99 8.75 2.90
CA LEU A 133 -9.72 8.60 1.66
C LEU A 133 -10.48 9.90 1.37
N LYS A 134 -10.21 10.51 0.21
CA LYS A 134 -10.83 11.78 -0.20
C LYS A 134 -12.19 11.51 -0.83
N LYS A 135 -13.07 12.52 -0.80
CA LYS A 135 -14.35 12.53 -1.54
C LYS A 135 -15.26 11.33 -1.25
N ILE A 136 -15.26 10.83 -0.02
CA ILE A 136 -16.18 9.77 0.41
C ILE A 136 -17.61 10.28 0.27
N VAL A 137 -18.46 9.51 -0.41
CA VAL A 137 -19.89 9.81 -0.56
C VAL A 137 -20.60 9.37 0.72
N LYS A 138 -20.95 10.35 1.56
CA LYS A 138 -21.49 10.12 2.92
C LYS A 138 -22.76 9.28 2.91
N ASP A 139 -23.66 9.54 1.96
CA ASP A 139 -24.97 8.88 1.87
C ASP A 139 -24.88 7.40 1.48
N SER A 140 -23.79 7.01 0.81
CA SER A 140 -23.56 5.64 0.34
C SER A 140 -22.51 4.89 1.18
N ALA A 141 -21.82 5.59 2.08
CA ALA A 141 -20.80 5.00 2.94
C ALA A 141 -21.44 4.19 4.07
N LYS A 142 -20.96 2.95 4.28
CA LYS A 142 -21.38 2.10 5.38
C LYS A 142 -20.20 1.83 6.30
N ILE A 143 -20.40 2.08 7.58
CA ILE A 143 -19.43 1.85 8.65
C ILE A 143 -20.17 1.07 9.73
N GLU A 144 -19.72 -0.14 10.01
CA GLU A 144 -20.28 -1.00 11.05
C GLU A 144 -19.21 -1.33 12.08
N PHE A 145 -19.49 -1.01 13.35
CA PHE A 145 -18.62 -1.35 14.47
C PHE A 145 -19.02 -2.72 15.01
N LYS A 146 -18.05 -3.62 15.12
CA LYS A 146 -18.18 -4.91 15.80
C LYS A 146 -17.34 -4.90 17.08
N SER A 147 -17.47 -5.96 17.89
CA SER A 147 -16.74 -6.06 19.15
C SER A 147 -15.21 -5.94 19.00
N GLN A 148 -14.63 -6.42 17.90
CA GLN A 148 -13.17 -6.36 17.66
C GLN A 148 -12.82 -6.16 16.17
N SER A 149 -13.73 -5.60 15.38
CA SER A 149 -13.46 -5.22 14.00
C SER A 149 -14.34 -4.06 13.55
N ILE A 150 -13.96 -3.42 12.44
CA ILE A 150 -14.78 -2.40 11.77
C ILE A 150 -14.96 -2.86 10.33
N ALA A 151 -16.21 -2.99 9.88
CA ALA A 151 -16.51 -3.19 8.48
C ALA A 151 -16.71 -1.83 7.80
N LEU A 152 -15.91 -1.56 6.77
CA LEU A 152 -15.90 -0.32 6.01
C LEU A 152 -16.32 -0.59 4.58
N ASP A 153 -17.26 0.20 4.08
CA ASP A 153 -17.66 0.23 2.68
C ASP A 153 -17.78 1.70 2.24
N LEU A 154 -16.71 2.21 1.63
CA LEU A 154 -16.50 3.65 1.39
C LEU A 154 -16.40 3.95 -0.11
N PRO A 155 -17.52 4.27 -0.77
CA PRO A 155 -17.50 4.76 -2.16
C PRO A 155 -17.05 6.23 -2.21
N THR A 156 -16.35 6.61 -3.28
CA THR A 156 -15.89 7.99 -3.54
C THR A 156 -16.48 8.54 -4.84
N SER A 157 -16.61 9.86 -4.90
CA SER A 157 -17.03 10.58 -6.11
C SER A 157 -15.87 10.96 -7.03
N ASP A 158 -14.78 10.18 -7.01
CA ASP A 158 -13.71 10.35 -8.00
C ASP A 158 -14.19 9.95 -9.41
N SER A 159 -13.43 10.37 -10.42
CA SER A 159 -13.66 9.95 -11.80
C SER A 159 -12.34 9.35 -12.31
N PRO A 160 -12.22 8.02 -12.39
CA PRO A 160 -13.25 7.00 -12.10
C PRO A 160 -13.60 6.89 -10.59
N PRO A 161 -14.84 6.49 -10.23
CA PRO A 161 -15.25 6.37 -8.83
C PRO A 161 -14.43 5.27 -8.15
N LYS A 162 -13.92 5.54 -6.95
CA LYS A 162 -13.15 4.56 -6.17
C LYS A 162 -14.01 3.98 -5.07
N ARG A 163 -13.76 2.75 -4.65
CA ARG A 163 -14.41 2.15 -3.49
C ARG A 163 -13.43 1.38 -2.63
N TYR A 164 -13.43 1.70 -1.34
CA TYR A 164 -12.68 0.94 -0.35
C TYR A 164 -13.65 0.08 0.46
N THR A 165 -13.56 -1.24 0.29
CA THR A 165 -14.32 -2.21 1.08
C THR A 165 -13.35 -3.08 1.84
N ALA A 166 -13.39 -3.02 3.18
CA ALA A 166 -12.47 -3.77 4.02
C ALA A 166 -13.10 -4.10 5.38
N GLU A 167 -12.73 -5.26 5.90
CA GLU A 167 -12.89 -5.57 7.33
C GLU A 167 -11.56 -5.30 8.02
N VAL A 168 -11.57 -4.37 8.96
CA VAL A 168 -10.39 -3.94 9.72
C VAL A 168 -10.42 -4.66 11.07
N PRO A 169 -9.60 -5.71 11.28
CA PRO A 169 -9.54 -6.41 12.55
C PRO A 169 -8.78 -5.55 13.55
N LEU A 170 -9.42 -5.21 14.67
CA LEU A 170 -8.85 -4.30 15.66
C LEU A 170 -7.90 -5.05 16.61
N PHE A 171 -6.97 -4.32 17.22
CA PHE A 171 -6.01 -4.88 18.18
C PHE A 171 -6.71 -5.44 19.43
N ALA A 172 -7.69 -4.72 19.98
CA ALA A 172 -8.42 -5.13 21.17
C ALA A 172 -9.92 -4.79 21.05
N PRO A 173 -10.77 -5.33 21.94
CA PRO A 173 -12.21 -5.10 21.87
C PRO A 173 -12.62 -3.63 22.10
N ILE A 174 -13.70 -3.23 21.44
CA ILE A 174 -14.30 -1.90 21.53
C ILE A 174 -15.76 -2.01 21.97
N ASP A 175 -16.26 -0.92 22.56
CA ASP A 175 -17.68 -0.71 22.79
C ASP A 175 -18.28 -0.10 21.52
N ALA A 176 -19.00 -0.93 20.75
CA ALA A 176 -19.57 -0.55 19.47
C ALA A 176 -20.64 0.56 19.59
N GLU A 177 -21.37 0.62 20.71
CA GLU A 177 -22.44 1.60 20.94
C GLU A 177 -21.87 2.98 21.27
N LYS A 178 -20.73 3.03 21.97
CA LYS A 178 -20.01 4.27 22.27
C LYS A 178 -19.07 4.71 21.16
N SER A 179 -18.85 3.87 20.15
CA SER A 179 -17.98 4.18 19.02
C SER A 179 -18.72 5.01 17.98
N THR A 180 -18.04 6.00 17.41
CA THR A 180 -18.64 6.97 16.47
C THR A 180 -17.73 7.20 15.28
N PHE A 181 -18.25 7.77 14.20
CA PHE A 181 -17.46 8.12 13.02
C PHE A 181 -17.84 9.50 12.47
N LYS A 182 -16.91 10.11 11.74
CA LYS A 182 -17.09 11.36 11.04
C LYS A 182 -16.43 11.29 9.67
N VAL A 183 -17.24 11.39 8.62
CA VAL A 183 -16.74 11.52 7.25
C VAL A 183 -16.36 12.98 6.98
N LEU A 184 -15.08 13.22 6.75
CA LEU A 184 -14.51 14.52 6.37
C LEU A 184 -14.15 14.52 4.88
N GLY A 185 -13.83 15.69 4.32
CA GLY A 185 -13.53 15.80 2.88
C GLY A 185 -12.27 15.06 2.45
N THR A 186 -11.31 14.89 3.37
CA THR A 186 -10.01 14.27 3.09
C THR A 186 -9.76 12.94 3.80
N LYS A 187 -10.64 12.56 4.73
CA LYS A 187 -10.49 11.35 5.55
C LYS A 187 -11.82 10.92 6.17
N LEU A 188 -11.92 9.65 6.50
CA LEU A 188 -12.87 9.13 7.49
C LEU A 188 -12.16 9.12 8.85
N GLU A 189 -12.78 9.70 9.86
CA GLU A 189 -12.31 9.61 11.25
C GLU A 189 -13.25 8.68 12.02
N VAL A 190 -12.71 7.70 12.72
CA VAL A 190 -13.45 6.82 13.61
C VAL A 190 -12.93 6.98 15.03
N THR A 191 -13.85 7.16 15.97
CA THR A 191 -13.57 7.25 17.39
C THR A 191 -14.09 5.97 18.03
N LEU A 192 -13.17 5.12 18.46
CA LEU A 192 -13.46 3.82 19.04
C LEU A 192 -13.38 3.93 20.56
N ALA A 193 -14.46 3.64 21.24
CA ALA A 193 -14.46 3.52 22.69
C ALA A 193 -13.84 2.18 23.07
N LYS A 194 -12.74 2.21 23.84
CA LYS A 194 -12.09 0.95 24.25
C LYS A 194 -12.99 0.22 25.25
N ALA A 195 -13.19 -1.08 25.06
CA ALA A 195 -13.89 -1.89 26.04
C ALA A 195 -13.02 -2.13 27.31
N GLY A 196 -11.69 -2.10 27.15
CA GLY A 196 -10.72 -2.20 28.24
C GLY A 196 -9.79 -0.98 28.34
N GLY A 197 -9.03 -0.87 29.43
CA GLY A 197 -8.02 0.19 29.62
C GLY A 197 -6.71 -0.05 28.88
N GLU A 198 -6.72 -0.83 27.80
CA GLU A 198 -5.52 -1.30 27.10
C GLU A 198 -4.93 -0.20 26.21
N SER A 199 -3.60 -0.14 26.14
CA SER A 199 -2.89 0.72 25.20
C SER A 199 -2.64 -0.06 23.91
N TRP A 200 -3.05 0.48 22.78
CA TRP A 200 -2.97 -0.15 21.47
C TRP A 200 -1.62 0.18 20.82
N PRO A 201 -0.70 -0.77 20.66
CA PRO A 201 0.57 -0.52 19.99
C PRO A 201 0.41 -0.42 18.46
N VAL A 202 -0.64 -1.03 17.91
CA VAL A 202 -1.04 -0.99 16.51
C VAL A 202 -2.56 -0.88 16.43
N LEU A 203 -3.08 -0.35 15.32
CA LEU A 203 -4.53 -0.27 15.10
C LEU A 203 -5.11 -1.66 14.82
N ARG A 204 -4.44 -2.38 13.90
CA ARG A 204 -4.92 -3.67 13.42
C ARG A 204 -4.22 -4.81 14.13
N SER A 205 -4.94 -5.90 14.41
CA SER A 205 -4.34 -7.09 15.04
C SER A 205 -3.44 -7.90 14.08
N ASP A 206 -3.59 -7.71 12.77
CA ASP A 206 -2.75 -8.33 11.72
C ASP A 206 -1.48 -7.52 11.41
N ASP A 207 -1.34 -6.31 11.95
CA ASP A 207 -0.14 -5.49 11.76
C ASP A 207 1.03 -6.01 12.61
N ARG A 208 2.24 -5.97 12.05
CA ARG A 208 3.45 -6.28 12.81
C ARG A 208 3.66 -5.22 13.89
N LEU A 209 3.84 -5.66 15.14
CA LEU A 209 4.27 -4.83 16.26
C LEU A 209 5.66 -4.24 15.97
N THR A 210 5.72 -3.06 15.36
CA THR A 210 6.97 -2.31 15.21
C THR A 210 7.29 -1.65 16.54
N GLY A 211 8.31 -2.14 17.23
CA GLY A 211 8.73 -1.61 18.53
C GLY A 211 9.32 -0.20 18.43
N GLU A 212 8.65 0.78 19.01
CA GLU A 212 9.11 1.47 20.24
C GLU A 212 7.83 2.03 20.89
N ILE A 213 7.39 1.39 21.98
CA ILE A 213 6.12 1.71 22.64
C ILE A 213 6.37 2.90 23.56
N LEU A 214 6.10 4.13 23.08
CA LEU A 214 6.02 5.29 23.97
C LEU A 214 4.76 5.15 24.84
N GLN A 215 4.94 4.55 26.02
CA GLN A 215 3.89 4.46 27.04
C GLN A 215 3.55 5.86 27.56
N ILE A 216 2.43 6.43 27.11
CA ILE A 216 1.78 7.52 27.83
C ILE A 216 0.86 6.88 28.88
N GLY A 217 1.34 6.83 30.11
CA GLY A 217 0.52 6.61 31.31
C GLY A 217 0.31 5.16 31.74
N LYS A 218 1.14 4.70 32.67
CA LYS A 218 0.75 3.69 33.66
C LYS A 218 0.97 4.30 35.05
N ALA A 219 -0.10 4.72 35.71
CA ALA A 219 -0.07 5.10 37.11
C ALA A 219 -1.20 4.37 37.84
N GLY A 220 -0.83 3.55 38.82
CA GLY A 220 -1.71 3.05 39.88
C GLY A 220 -2.11 1.58 39.77
N ARG A 221 -1.30 0.69 40.36
CA ARG A 221 -1.86 -0.38 41.20
C ARG A 221 -1.23 -0.25 42.57
N LEU A 222 -1.94 0.41 43.48
CA LEU A 222 -1.71 0.20 44.91
C LEU A 222 -2.19 -1.22 45.22
N GLN A 223 -1.30 -2.02 45.78
CA GLN A 223 -1.62 -3.04 46.77
C GLN A 223 -0.46 -3.08 47.76
#